data_AF-A0AAV2SBH2-F1
#
_entry.id   AF-A0AAV2SBH2-F1
#
_cell.length_a   1.000
_cell.length_b   1.000
_cell.length_c   1.000
_cell.angle_alpha   90.00
_cell.angle_beta   90.00
_cell.angle_gamma   90.00
#
_symmetry.space_group_name_H-M   'P 1'
#
loop_
_entity.id
_entity.type
_entity.pdbx_description
1 polymer ?
#
loop_
_entity_poly.entity_id
_entity_poly.type
_entity_poly.pdbx_seq_one_letter_code
_entity_poly.pdbx_strand_id
1 'polypeptide(L)'
;KDMTKACRLLYAQGNSLIRKFHVCTEKVKIKLFVTYCSQVYCGHLWKYNSSDKSYRKVNVAYNNVFRSFLRLPRDAQGRPCSASGMFVSRKVKSFQEIIRNMVYKFQCRLSMSANELVSCTLFNDIKNRSIMRKHWNRILFHDRGDEG
;
A
#
# COMPACT_ATOMS: atom_id res chain seq x y z
N LYS A 1 9.12 -2.28 -13.89
CA LYS A 1 7.99 -2.40 -14.84
C LYS A 1 6.66 -2.68 -14.12
N ASP A 2 6.65 -3.46 -13.04
CA ASP A 2 5.41 -3.86 -12.34
C ASP A 2 4.68 -2.73 -11.61
N MET A 3 5.42 -1.84 -10.93
CA MET A 3 4.81 -0.72 -10.20
C MET A 3 4.13 0.30 -11.12
N THR A 4 4.67 0.49 -12.34
CA THR A 4 4.04 1.33 -13.36
C THR A 4 2.72 0.72 -13.83
N LYS A 5 2.67 -0.62 -13.99
CA LYS A 5 1.44 -1.34 -14.33
C LYS A 5 0.41 -1.21 -13.21
N ALA A 6 0.83 -1.35 -11.95
CA ALA A 6 -0.04 -1.14 -10.79
C ALA A 6 -0.59 0.29 -10.71
N CYS A 7 0.23 1.30 -11.01
CA CYS A 7 -0.21 2.69 -11.09
C CYS A 7 -1.31 2.89 -12.14
N ARG A 8 -1.12 2.36 -13.36
CA ARG A 8 -2.11 2.43 -14.44
C ARG A 8 -3.41 1.71 -14.06
N LEU A 9 -3.30 0.52 -13.49
CA LEU A 9 -4.45 -0.27 -13.04
C LEU A 9 -5.26 0.51 -11.99
N LEU A 10 -4.57 1.14 -11.03
CA LEU A 10 -5.21 1.91 -9.99
C LEU A 10 -5.98 3.11 -10.56
N TYR A 11 -5.41 3.85 -11.51
CA TYR A 11 -6.14 4.91 -12.20
C TYR A 11 -7.32 4.37 -13.02
N ALA A 12 -7.16 3.23 -13.71
CA ALA A 12 -8.24 2.62 -14.48
C ALA A 12 -9.42 2.19 -13.59
N GLN A 13 -9.14 1.57 -12.44
CA GLN A 13 -10.14 1.21 -11.44
C GLN A 13 -10.78 2.46 -10.83
N GLY A 14 -9.96 3.43 -10.41
CA GLY A 14 -10.42 4.69 -9.83
C GLY A 14 -11.36 5.46 -10.75
N ASN A 15 -10.97 5.65 -12.01
CA ASN A 15 -11.79 6.33 -13.01
C ASN A 15 -13.08 5.56 -13.32
N SER A 16 -13.02 4.22 -13.33
CA SER A 16 -14.20 3.38 -13.49
C SER A 16 -15.19 3.55 -12.32
N LEU A 17 -14.67 3.60 -11.09
CA LEU A 17 -15.48 3.85 -9.89
C LEU A 17 -16.10 5.24 -9.92
N ILE A 18 -15.30 6.27 -10.22
CA ILE A 18 -15.76 7.66 -10.34
C ILE A 18 -16.90 7.75 -11.35
N ARG A 19 -16.75 7.18 -12.55
CA ARG A 19 -17.78 7.26 -13.59
C ARG A 19 -19.08 6.56 -13.17
N LYS A 20 -18.98 5.34 -12.65
CA LYS A 20 -20.14 4.47 -12.38
C LYS A 20 -20.85 4.76 -11.05
N PHE A 21 -20.12 5.23 -10.03
CA PHE A 21 -20.61 5.33 -8.66
C PHE A 21 -20.49 6.75 -8.08
N HIS A 22 -20.54 7.79 -8.93
CA HIS A 22 -20.39 9.17 -8.48
C HIS A 22 -21.52 9.65 -7.54
N VAL A 23 -22.73 9.11 -7.68
CA VAL A 23 -23.93 9.51 -6.89
C VAL A 23 -24.05 8.73 -5.56
N CYS A 24 -23.24 7.69 -5.35
CA CYS A 24 -23.37 6.84 -4.17
C CYS A 24 -22.99 7.57 -2.87
N THR A 25 -23.51 7.04 -1.74
CA THR A 25 -23.18 7.53 -0.40
C THR A 25 -21.69 7.36 -0.11
N GLU A 26 -21.16 8.19 0.81
CA GLU A 26 -19.74 8.16 1.18
C GLU A 26 -19.30 6.77 1.70
N LYS A 27 -20.15 6.12 2.50
CA LYS A 27 -19.88 4.76 3.02
C LYS A 27 -19.70 3.75 1.89
N VAL A 28 -20.56 3.79 0.87
CA VAL A 28 -20.48 2.90 -0.30
C VAL A 28 -19.21 3.19 -1.11
N LYS A 29 -18.89 4.48 -1.32
CA LYS A 29 -17.65 4.89 -2.00
C LYS A 29 -16.40 4.39 -1.28
N ILE A 30 -16.34 4.53 0.04
CA ILE A 30 -15.23 4.01 0.85
C ILE A 30 -15.11 2.50 0.67
N LYS A 31 -16.22 1.76 0.77
CA LYS A 31 -16.20 0.30 0.63
C LYS A 31 -15.71 -0.13 -0.76
N LEU A 32 -16.22 0.49 -1.83
CA LEU A 32 -15.80 0.23 -3.19
C LEU A 32 -14.31 0.56 -3.40
N PHE A 33 -13.86 1.71 -2.90
CA PHE A 33 -12.46 2.09 -2.99
C PHE A 33 -11.55 1.07 -2.30
N VAL A 34 -11.86 0.67 -1.07
CA VAL A 34 -11.06 -0.33 -0.34
C VAL A 34 -11.06 -1.67 -1.06
N THR A 35 -12.20 -2.11 -1.58
CA THR A 35 -12.30 -3.39 -2.28
C THR A 35 -11.49 -3.41 -3.58
N TYR A 36 -11.57 -2.36 -4.40
CA TYR A 36 -10.96 -2.36 -5.74
C TYR A 36 -9.55 -1.78 -5.76
N CYS A 37 -9.29 -0.69 -5.03
CA CYS A 37 -8.03 0.07 -5.11
C CYS A 37 -6.98 -0.34 -4.06
N SER A 38 -7.36 -1.05 -2.99
CA SER A 38 -6.38 -1.52 -1.97
C SER A 38 -5.74 -2.86 -2.30
N GLN A 39 -6.15 -3.53 -3.38
CA GLN A 39 -5.57 -4.81 -3.82
C GLN A 39 -4.31 -4.58 -4.67
N VAL A 40 -3.17 -4.42 -4.00
CA VAL A 40 -1.87 -4.33 -4.64
C VAL A 40 -1.30 -5.73 -4.83
N TYR A 41 -1.48 -6.30 -6.03
CA TYR A 41 -0.92 -7.61 -6.35
C TYR A 41 0.59 -7.65 -6.11
N CYS A 42 1.04 -8.66 -5.36
CA CYS A 42 2.43 -8.85 -4.98
C CYS A 42 3.11 -7.64 -4.34
N GLY A 43 2.37 -6.72 -3.69
CA GLY A 43 2.97 -5.54 -3.05
C GLY A 43 4.08 -5.91 -2.06
N HIS A 44 3.85 -6.93 -1.22
CA HIS A 44 4.85 -7.50 -0.32
C HIS A 44 6.18 -7.95 -0.97
N LEU A 45 6.24 -8.15 -2.30
CA LEU A 45 7.46 -8.50 -3.03
C LEU A 45 8.16 -7.29 -3.67
N TRP A 46 7.54 -6.11 -3.62
CA TRP A 46 8.15 -4.91 -4.19
C TRP A 46 9.29 -4.44 -3.28
N LYS A 47 10.38 -4.01 -3.91
CA LYS A 47 11.47 -3.34 -3.21
C LYS A 47 11.05 -1.90 -2.94
N TYR A 48 10.63 -1.59 -1.72
CA TYR A 48 10.25 -0.24 -1.34
C TYR A 48 11.47 0.53 -0.84
N ASN A 49 12.04 1.38 -1.70
CA ASN A 49 12.84 2.48 -1.19
C ASN A 49 11.96 3.74 -1.18
N SER A 50 11.97 4.52 -0.10
CA SER A 50 11.28 5.82 -0.04
C SER A 50 11.75 6.76 -1.16
N SER A 51 12.97 6.56 -1.65
CA SER A 51 13.55 7.25 -2.80
C SER A 51 13.10 6.70 -4.17
N ASP A 52 12.37 5.57 -4.20
CA ASP A 52 11.89 5.00 -5.45
C ASP A 52 10.76 5.86 -6.04
N LYS A 53 11.06 6.50 -7.17
CA LYS A 53 10.11 7.32 -7.92
C LYS A 53 8.85 6.55 -8.31
N SER A 54 8.96 5.25 -8.64
CA SER A 54 7.82 4.40 -8.99
C SER A 54 6.92 4.16 -7.79
N TYR A 55 7.50 3.93 -6.60
CA TYR A 55 6.71 3.79 -5.37
C TYR A 55 5.93 5.05 -5.05
N ARG A 56 6.61 6.18 -5.07
CA ARG A 56 5.99 7.50 -4.84
C ARG A 56 4.85 7.75 -5.80
N LYS A 57 5.01 7.41 -7.09
CA LYS A 57 3.95 7.52 -8.10
C LYS A 57 2.72 6.69 -7.76
N VAL A 58 2.88 5.44 -7.33
CA VAL A 58 1.74 4.58 -6.93
C VAL A 58 1.04 5.14 -5.69
N ASN A 59 1.80 5.58 -4.68
CA ASN A 59 1.23 6.19 -3.48
C ASN A 59 0.45 7.47 -3.81
N VAL A 60 1.02 8.35 -4.64
CA VAL A 60 0.33 9.57 -5.11
C VAL A 60 -0.93 9.21 -5.89
N ALA A 61 -0.88 8.22 -6.77
CA ALA A 61 -2.04 7.75 -7.51
C ALA A 61 -3.15 7.26 -6.57
N TYR A 62 -2.81 6.45 -5.55
CA TYR A 62 -3.75 5.96 -4.54
C TYR A 62 -4.47 7.12 -3.85
N ASN A 63 -3.71 8.11 -3.41
CA ASN A 63 -4.25 9.29 -2.72
C ASN A 63 -5.11 10.15 -3.65
N ASN A 64 -4.71 10.30 -4.92
CA ASN A 64 -5.44 11.09 -5.91
C ASN A 64 -6.77 10.42 -6.28
N VAL A 65 -6.79 9.11 -6.50
CA VAL A 65 -8.02 8.36 -6.76
C VAL A 65 -9.00 8.51 -5.59
N PHE A 66 -8.52 8.38 -4.36
CA PHE A 66 -9.36 8.55 -3.17
C PHE A 66 -10.00 9.94 -3.11
N ARG A 67 -9.20 11.00 -3.31
CA ARG A 67 -9.67 12.40 -3.35
C ARG A 67 -10.73 12.61 -4.43
N SER A 68 -10.45 12.17 -5.65
CA SER A 68 -11.35 12.36 -6.79
C SER A 68 -12.65 11.59 -6.62
N PHE A 69 -12.59 10.37 -6.07
CA PHE A 69 -13.78 9.54 -5.90
C PHE A 69 -14.71 10.05 -4.78
N LEU A 70 -14.13 10.56 -3.69
CA LEU A 70 -14.87 11.13 -2.58
C LEU A 70 -15.21 12.62 -2.76
N ARG A 71 -14.75 13.26 -3.85
CA ARG A 71 -14.93 14.70 -4.12
C ARG A 71 -14.49 15.55 -2.92
N LEU A 72 -13.34 15.22 -2.34
CA LEU A 72 -12.86 15.92 -1.15
C LEU A 72 -12.57 17.40 -1.46
N PRO A 73 -12.97 18.33 -0.57
CA PRO A 73 -12.74 19.75 -0.79
C PRO A 73 -11.24 20.06 -0.78
N ARG A 74 -10.89 21.12 -1.50
CA ARG A 74 -9.60 21.78 -1.41
C ARG A 74 -9.62 22.75 -0.24
N ASP A 75 -8.47 23.00 0.36
CA ASP A 75 -8.37 24.00 1.44
C ASP A 75 -8.60 25.43 0.91
N ALA A 76 -8.62 26.41 1.81
CA ALA A 76 -8.85 27.82 1.48
C ALA A 76 -7.80 28.39 0.49
N GLN A 77 -6.64 27.75 0.35
CA GLN A 77 -5.57 28.10 -0.58
C GLN A 77 -5.62 27.25 -1.86
N GLY A 78 -6.70 26.49 -2.09
CA GLY A 78 -6.87 25.65 -3.28
C GLY A 78 -6.00 24.39 -3.28
N ARG A 79 -5.33 24.07 -2.15
CA ARG A 79 -4.47 22.89 -2.01
C ARG A 79 -5.32 21.66 -1.68
N PRO A 80 -4.95 20.48 -2.21
CA PRO A 80 -5.63 19.24 -1.83
C PRO A 80 -5.41 18.95 -0.34
N CYS A 81 -6.45 18.44 0.32
CA CYS A 81 -6.36 18.04 1.72
C CYS A 81 -5.21 17.02 1.96
N SER A 82 -4.65 17.08 3.17
CA SER A 82 -3.57 16.19 3.60
C SER A 82 -3.96 14.72 3.42
N ALA A 83 -3.09 13.94 2.78
CA ALA A 83 -3.32 12.52 2.52
C ALA A 83 -3.52 11.73 3.83
N SER A 84 -2.68 11.96 4.83
CA SER A 84 -2.75 11.22 6.09
C SER A 84 -4.06 11.54 6.84
N GLY A 85 -4.47 12.81 6.89
CA GLY A 85 -5.68 13.23 7.60
C GLY A 85 -6.98 12.68 6.99
N MET A 86 -7.09 12.60 5.67
CA MET A 86 -8.30 12.08 5.02
C MET A 86 -8.52 10.58 5.24
N PHE A 87 -7.43 9.80 5.34
CA PHE A 87 -7.52 8.36 5.60
C PHE A 87 -7.90 8.09 7.06
N VAL A 88 -7.27 8.79 8.01
CA VAL A 88 -7.54 8.65 9.45
C VAL A 88 -8.98 9.03 9.78
N SER A 89 -9.45 10.19 9.32
CA SER A 89 -10.83 10.65 9.57
C SER A 89 -11.90 9.70 9.04
N ARG A 90 -11.59 8.91 8.01
CA ARG A 90 -12.52 7.96 7.36
C ARG A 90 -12.28 6.51 7.76
N LYS A 91 -11.34 6.25 8.69
CA LYS A 91 -10.94 4.90 9.13
C LYS A 91 -10.53 4.00 7.94
N VAL A 92 -9.89 4.58 6.93
CA VAL A 92 -9.36 3.87 5.76
C VAL A 92 -7.85 3.74 5.89
N LYS A 93 -7.29 2.60 5.52
CA LYS A 93 -5.83 2.40 5.51
C LYS A 93 -5.18 3.20 4.38
N SER A 94 -4.14 3.94 4.71
CA SER A 94 -3.23 4.54 3.74
C SER A 94 -2.49 3.46 2.93
N PHE A 95 -1.89 3.86 1.81
CA PHE A 95 -1.12 2.94 0.97
C PHE A 95 0.00 2.25 1.76
N GLN A 96 0.73 3.00 2.59
CA GLN A 96 1.82 2.48 3.42
C GLN A 96 1.32 1.43 4.42
N GLU A 97 0.17 1.66 5.05
CA GLU A 97 -0.43 0.70 5.98
C GLU A 97 -0.89 -0.58 5.28
N ILE A 98 -1.42 -0.47 4.05
CA ILE A 98 -1.77 -1.63 3.23
C ILE A 98 -0.53 -2.47 2.96
N ILE A 99 0.56 -1.84 2.51
CA ILE A 99 1.82 -2.54 2.24
C ILE A 99 2.37 -3.21 3.51
N ARG A 100 2.43 -2.48 4.63
CA ARG A 100 2.89 -3.02 5.92
C ARG A 100 2.08 -4.25 6.33
N ASN A 101 0.75 -4.17 6.21
CA ASN A 101 -0.14 -5.29 6.52
C ASN A 101 0.02 -6.46 5.54
N MET A 102 0.27 -6.22 4.26
CA MET A 102 0.55 -7.27 3.28
C MET A 102 1.85 -8.00 3.60
N VAL A 103 2.91 -7.25 3.92
CA VAL A 103 4.22 -7.80 4.31
C VAL A 103 4.09 -8.64 5.57
N TYR A 104 3.43 -8.12 6.62
CA TYR A 104 3.21 -8.87 7.86
C TYR A 104 2.47 -10.18 7.61
N LYS A 105 1.32 -10.13 6.93
CA LYS A 105 0.53 -11.33 6.61
C LYS A 105 1.31 -12.33 5.77
N PHE A 106 2.16 -11.85 4.86
CA PHE A 106 3.02 -12.73 4.06
C PHE A 106 4.06 -13.43 4.94
N GLN A 107 4.71 -12.71 5.85
CA GLN A 107 5.65 -13.32 6.79
C GLN A 107 5.00 -14.37 7.69
N CYS A 108 3.79 -14.12 8.20
CA CYS A 108 3.05 -15.12 8.98
C CYS A 108 2.73 -16.37 8.16
N ARG A 109 2.33 -16.22 6.88
CA ARG A 109 2.08 -17.38 6.01
C ARG A 109 3.36 -18.16 5.73
N LEU A 110 4.47 -17.46 5.53
CA LEU A 110 5.78 -18.08 5.35
C LEU A 110 6.21 -18.88 6.59
N SER A 111 6.05 -18.32 7.80
CA SER A 111 6.42 -19.01 9.04
C SER A 111 5.53 -20.20 9.37
N MET A 112 4.29 -20.23 8.86
CA MET A 112 3.33 -21.32 9.06
C MET A 112 3.29 -22.30 7.88
N SER A 113 4.15 -22.12 6.88
CA SER A 113 4.18 -22.97 5.69
C SER A 113 4.71 -24.36 6.04
N ALA A 114 3.94 -25.40 5.75
CA ALA A 114 4.40 -26.79 5.84
C ALA A 114 5.28 -27.22 4.64
N ASN A 115 5.53 -26.31 3.69
CA ASN A 115 6.40 -26.59 2.56
C ASN A 115 7.87 -26.65 3.01
N GLU A 116 8.49 -27.82 2.90
CA GLU A 116 9.87 -28.08 3.32
C GLU A 116 10.89 -27.13 2.68
N LEU A 117 10.74 -26.78 1.40
CA LEU A 117 11.65 -25.82 0.73
C LEU A 117 11.53 -24.42 1.35
N VAL A 118 10.31 -23.99 1.65
CA VAL A 118 10.07 -22.71 2.34
C VAL A 118 10.66 -22.76 3.74
N SER A 119 10.47 -23.85 4.49
CA SER A 119 11.06 -24.04 5.81
C SER A 119 12.59 -23.99 5.76
N CYS A 120 13.25 -24.74 4.88
CA CYS A 120 14.70 -24.74 4.72
C CYS A 120 15.26 -23.34 4.42
N THR A 121 14.56 -22.54 3.60
CA THR A 121 14.99 -21.17 3.30
C THR A 121 14.76 -20.18 4.44
N LEU A 122 13.79 -20.43 5.32
CA LEU A 122 13.44 -19.54 6.44
C LEU A 122 14.20 -19.84 7.73
N PHE A 123 14.61 -21.09 7.97
CA PHE A 123 15.28 -21.52 9.21
C PHE A 123 16.81 -21.53 9.12
N ASN A 124 17.40 -21.22 7.97
CA ASN A 124 18.85 -21.12 7.78
C ASN A 124 19.35 -19.67 7.94
N ASP A 125 20.64 -19.47 8.25
CA ASP A 125 21.31 -18.17 8.44
C ASP A 125 21.23 -17.26 7.21
N ILE A 126 21.02 -17.85 6.03
CA ILE A 126 20.75 -17.15 4.76
C ILE A 126 19.58 -16.17 4.90
N LYS A 127 18.61 -16.45 5.78
CA LYS A 127 17.45 -15.57 6.04
C LYS A 127 17.87 -14.15 6.45
N ASN A 128 18.96 -14.00 7.19
CA ASN A 128 19.47 -12.72 7.70
C ASN A 128 20.27 -11.95 6.64
N ARG A 129 20.75 -12.65 5.59
CA ARG A 129 21.43 -12.05 4.44
C ARG A 129 20.46 -11.59 3.36
N SER A 130 19.20 -12.05 3.38
CA SER A 130 18.20 -11.68 2.38
C SER A 130 17.88 -10.18 2.39
N ILE A 131 18.11 -9.53 1.25
CA ILE A 131 17.75 -8.13 1.00
C ILE A 131 16.26 -7.91 1.26
N MET A 132 15.42 -8.88 0.88
CA MET A 132 13.98 -8.83 1.08
C MET A 132 13.60 -8.86 2.56
N ARG A 133 14.27 -9.68 3.38
CA ARG A 133 14.00 -9.75 4.82
C ARG A 133 14.38 -8.45 5.53
N LYS A 134 15.59 -7.92 5.25
CA LYS A 134 16.03 -6.60 5.76
C LYS A 134 15.02 -5.51 5.37
N HIS A 135 14.56 -5.57 4.13
CA HIS A 135 13.59 -4.64 3.60
C HIS A 135 12.23 -4.72 4.33
N TRP A 136 11.70 -5.92 4.53
CA TRP A 136 10.45 -6.10 5.27
C TRP A 136 10.56 -5.66 6.73
N ASN A 137 11.68 -5.97 7.39
CA ASN A 137 11.91 -5.54 8.77
C ASN A 137 11.89 -4.02 8.89
N ARG A 138 12.51 -3.31 7.94
CA ARG A 138 12.46 -1.84 7.89
C ARG A 138 11.03 -1.29 7.77
N ILE A 139 10.17 -1.94 6.96
CA ILE A 139 8.76 -1.54 6.78
C ILE A 139 7.94 -1.81 8.05
N LEU A 140 8.20 -2.95 8.71
CA LEU A 140 7.41 -3.41 9.84
C LEU A 140 7.79 -2.71 11.14
N PHE A 141 9.08 -2.56 11.40
CA PHE A 141 9.60 -2.18 12.71
C PHE A 141 10.13 -0.74 12.78
N HIS A 142 10.41 -0.08 11.64
CA HIS A 142 11.08 1.23 11.56
C HIS A 142 12.44 1.19 12.27
N ASP A 143 13.56 1.46 11.60
CA ASP A 143 14.85 1.62 12.30
C ASP A 143 14.73 2.83 13.26
N ARG A 144 14.41 2.55 14.53
CA ARG A 144 14.88 3.35 15.66
C ARG A 144 16.11 2.60 16.19
N GLY A 145 17.30 3.09 15.85
CA GLY A 145 18.54 2.58 16.45
C GLY A 145 19.62 2.22 15.44
N ASP A 146 20.12 3.22 14.72
CA ASP A 146 21.58 3.37 14.57
C ASP A 146 21.98 4.50 15.55
N GLU A 147 21.91 4.20 16.85
CA GLU A 147 22.66 4.89 17.90
C GLU A 147 23.41 3.77 18.63
N GLY A 148 24.68 3.61 18.25
CA GLY A 148 25.65 2.65 18.78
C GLY A 148 27.01 3.00 18.22
#